data_AF-A0A7I7SZB9-F1
#
_entry.id   AF-A0A7I7SZB9-F1
#
_cell.length_a   1.000
_cell.length_b   1.000
_cell.length_c   1.000
_cell.angle_alpha   90.00
_cell.angle_beta   90.00
_cell.angle_gamma   90.00
#
_symmetry.space_group_name_H-M   'P 1'
#
loop_
_entity.id
_entity.type
_entity.pdbx_description
1 polymer ?
#
loop_
_entity_poly.entity_id
_entity_poly.type
_entity_poly.pdbx_seq_one_letter_code
_entity_poly.pdbx_strand_id
1 'polypeptide(L)'
;MAVDWEFEAEVFQWRGPAPYFFVATPAHVDEFLHAHHGELTYGWGVIPAHVRIGTTEVTTSLIPKDGVYLVPLKIALRRPEGIDDGDLVRVQLQVSRHNSGEPSEGAGMSTFVIDAPVAVKLATDNAVIPPQHSLTAPTLLRSQVLSLVYESVRRGEIDERAGRQILDGIRGLRIRFLGDRSLEDNAWRLACKLNWPDVHQVEYIVLTQLQADALVTLNDELAAAARAFVKTASLADILLT
;
A
#
# COMPACT_ATOMS: atom_id res chain seq x y z
N MET A 1 -6.74 22.34 -4.59
CA MET A 1 -8.00 22.52 -5.35
C MET A 1 -8.40 21.15 -5.88
N ALA A 2 -9.67 20.77 -5.70
CA ALA A 2 -10.23 19.59 -6.34
C ALA A 2 -10.71 19.97 -7.76
N VAL A 3 -10.57 19.04 -8.70
CA VAL A 3 -11.02 19.19 -10.07
C VAL A 3 -12.02 18.07 -10.35
N ASP A 4 -13.16 18.46 -10.88
CA ASP A 4 -14.31 17.59 -11.09
C ASP A 4 -14.65 17.51 -12.59
N TRP A 5 -14.95 16.31 -13.06
CA TRP A 5 -15.45 16.04 -14.40
C TRP A 5 -16.71 15.19 -14.34
N GLU A 6 -17.59 15.39 -15.31
CA GLU A 6 -18.72 14.52 -15.57
C GLU A 6 -18.66 14.08 -17.05
N PHE A 7 -18.67 12.78 -17.29
CA PHE A 7 -18.62 12.23 -18.63
C PHE A 7 -19.35 10.89 -18.73
N GLU A 8 -19.73 10.51 -19.94
CA GLU A 8 -20.28 9.19 -20.24
C GLU A 8 -19.21 8.32 -20.88
N ALA A 9 -19.12 7.07 -20.45
CA ALA A 9 -18.15 6.11 -20.97
C ALA A 9 -18.71 4.69 -20.95
N GLU A 10 -18.35 3.91 -21.95
CA GLU A 10 -18.73 2.50 -22.06
C GLU A 10 -17.86 1.66 -21.12
N VAL A 11 -18.51 0.82 -20.33
CA VAL A 11 -17.86 -0.13 -19.44
C VAL A 11 -17.29 -1.26 -20.26
N PHE A 12 -16.03 -1.59 -20.03
CA PHE A 12 -15.39 -2.76 -20.65
C PHE A 12 -14.69 -3.64 -19.62
N GLN A 13 -14.68 -4.94 -19.91
CA GLN A 13 -13.91 -5.90 -19.15
C GLN A 13 -12.46 -6.04 -19.65
N TRP A 14 -11.52 -6.12 -18.72
CA TRP A 14 -10.14 -6.50 -19.03
C TRP A 14 -9.65 -7.64 -18.14
N ARG A 15 -9.00 -8.64 -18.75
CA ARG A 15 -8.46 -9.83 -18.07
C ARG A 15 -7.12 -9.49 -17.40
N GLY A 16 -7.14 -9.28 -16.07
CA GLY A 16 -5.99 -9.06 -15.19
C GLY A 16 -6.31 -9.41 -13.72
N PRO A 17 -5.40 -9.21 -12.73
CA PRO A 17 -5.79 -9.28 -11.32
C PRO A 17 -6.89 -8.23 -11.05
N ALA A 18 -7.88 -8.58 -10.21
CA ALA A 18 -9.05 -7.74 -9.98
C ALA A 18 -8.66 -6.28 -9.65
N PRO A 19 -9.41 -5.26 -10.14
CA PRO A 19 -10.76 -5.31 -10.72
C PRO A 19 -10.81 -5.66 -12.22
N TYR A 20 -11.92 -6.27 -12.64
CA TYR A 20 -12.10 -6.73 -14.03
C TYR A 20 -12.79 -5.72 -14.96
N PHE A 21 -13.36 -4.63 -14.43
CA PHE A 21 -14.23 -3.70 -15.18
C PHE A 21 -13.71 -2.27 -15.08
N PHE A 22 -13.73 -1.55 -16.20
CA PHE A 22 -13.16 -0.22 -16.32
C PHE A 22 -14.00 0.67 -17.22
N VAL A 23 -13.82 1.98 -17.08
CA VAL A 23 -14.09 2.94 -18.16
C VAL A 23 -12.83 3.73 -18.46
N ALA A 24 -12.69 4.20 -19.70
CA ALA A 24 -11.62 5.11 -20.09
C ALA A 24 -12.05 6.56 -19.84
N THR A 25 -11.13 7.40 -19.36
CA THR A 25 -11.36 8.84 -19.31
C THR A 25 -11.40 9.44 -20.73
N PRO A 26 -12.13 10.54 -20.94
CA PRO A 26 -12.09 11.29 -22.20
C PRO A 26 -10.74 12.00 -22.39
N ALA A 27 -10.37 12.26 -23.66
CA ALA A 27 -9.10 12.89 -24.02
C ALA A 27 -8.81 14.21 -23.27
N HIS A 28 -9.81 15.06 -23.05
CA HIS A 28 -9.62 16.33 -22.32
C HIS A 28 -9.29 16.12 -20.83
N VAL A 29 -9.78 15.03 -20.24
CA VAL A 29 -9.44 14.65 -18.86
C VAL A 29 -8.02 14.11 -18.85
N ASP A 30 -7.67 13.21 -19.78
CA ASP A 30 -6.31 12.67 -19.91
C ASP A 30 -5.25 13.75 -20.12
N GLU A 31 -5.50 14.73 -21.01
CA GLU A 31 -4.61 15.86 -21.25
C GLU A 31 -4.33 16.63 -19.95
N PHE A 32 -5.37 16.87 -19.14
CA PHE A 32 -5.22 17.52 -17.85
C PHE A 32 -4.41 16.66 -16.87
N LEU A 33 -4.74 15.36 -16.76
CA LEU A 33 -4.07 14.45 -15.84
C LEU A 33 -2.58 14.27 -16.19
N HIS A 34 -2.24 14.19 -17.48
CA HIS A 34 -0.85 14.13 -17.95
C HIS A 34 -0.10 15.43 -17.68
N ALA A 35 -0.72 16.58 -17.92
CA ALA A 35 -0.10 17.90 -17.67
C ALA A 35 0.18 18.16 -16.19
N HIS A 36 -0.63 17.60 -15.29
CA HIS A 36 -0.53 17.80 -13.83
C HIS A 36 -0.02 16.55 -13.10
N HIS A 37 0.48 15.56 -13.82
CA HIS A 37 0.86 14.24 -13.32
C HIS A 37 1.74 14.31 -12.05
N GLY A 38 2.74 15.20 -12.03
CA GLY A 38 3.65 15.37 -10.91
C GLY A 38 3.03 15.89 -9.61
N GLU A 39 1.85 16.52 -9.67
CA GLU A 39 1.10 17.03 -8.51
C GLU A 39 -0.04 16.11 -8.06
N LEU A 40 -0.44 15.16 -8.92
CA LEU A 40 -1.63 14.33 -8.75
C LEU A 40 -1.30 12.88 -8.40
N THR A 41 -0.11 12.40 -8.76
CA THR A 41 0.34 11.06 -8.43
C THR A 41 1.07 11.04 -7.08
N TYR A 42 0.89 9.97 -6.30
CA TYR A 42 1.77 9.63 -5.17
C TYR A 42 2.96 8.75 -5.62
N GLY A 43 3.12 8.57 -6.94
CA GLY A 43 4.13 7.73 -7.56
C GLY A 43 3.51 6.74 -8.56
N TRP A 44 4.31 6.26 -9.52
CA TRP A 44 3.98 5.12 -10.40
C TRP A 44 2.84 5.35 -11.39
N GLY A 45 2.44 6.61 -11.56
CA GLY A 45 1.51 7.06 -12.57
C GLY A 45 0.05 6.86 -12.24
N VAL A 46 -0.28 6.26 -11.11
CA VAL A 46 -1.65 6.16 -10.60
C VAL A 46 -2.07 7.44 -9.90
N ILE A 47 -3.34 7.83 -10.04
CA ILE A 47 -3.88 9.08 -9.51
C ILE A 47 -5.07 8.78 -8.59
N PRO A 48 -5.03 9.12 -7.29
CA PRO A 48 -6.17 8.99 -6.40
C PRO A 48 -7.38 9.76 -6.92
N ALA A 49 -8.55 9.15 -6.84
CA ALA A 49 -9.78 9.71 -7.35
C ALA A 49 -10.98 9.33 -6.48
N HIS A 50 -11.92 10.24 -6.39
CA HIS A 50 -13.28 9.96 -5.95
C HIS A 50 -14.16 9.79 -7.18
N VAL A 51 -14.93 8.70 -7.22
CA VAL A 51 -15.75 8.32 -8.37
C VAL A 51 -17.17 8.09 -7.90
N ARG A 52 -18.11 8.79 -8.53
CA ARG A 52 -19.54 8.58 -8.32
C ARG A 52 -20.22 8.16 -9.62
N ILE A 53 -21.05 7.13 -9.53
CA ILE A 53 -21.99 6.73 -10.58
C ILE A 53 -23.36 6.59 -9.91
N GLY A 54 -24.35 7.28 -10.45
CA GLY A 54 -25.68 7.36 -9.83
C GLY A 54 -25.59 7.92 -8.40
N THR A 55 -25.95 7.09 -7.43
CA THR A 55 -25.93 7.43 -5.99
C THR A 55 -24.74 6.85 -5.25
N THR A 56 -23.96 5.97 -5.90
CA THR A 56 -22.86 5.26 -5.28
C THR A 56 -21.55 5.97 -5.53
N GLU A 57 -20.84 6.27 -4.44
CA GLU A 57 -19.54 6.92 -4.46
C GLU A 57 -18.47 6.00 -3.86
N VAL A 58 -17.30 5.95 -4.50
CA VAL A 58 -16.15 5.17 -4.05
C VAL A 58 -14.84 5.93 -4.24
N THR A 59 -13.89 5.71 -3.34
CA THR A 59 -12.49 6.11 -3.53
C THR A 59 -11.73 5.01 -4.26
N THR A 60 -10.99 5.40 -5.31
CA THR A 60 -10.19 4.50 -6.15
C THR A 60 -8.95 5.23 -6.66
N SER A 61 -8.12 4.55 -7.47
CA SER A 61 -7.00 5.18 -8.16
C SER A 61 -7.15 4.95 -9.66
N LEU A 62 -6.99 6.01 -10.45
CA LEU A 62 -6.92 5.93 -11.90
C LEU A 62 -5.65 5.19 -12.31
N ILE A 63 -5.78 4.29 -13.27
CA ILE A 63 -4.69 3.43 -13.73
C ILE A 63 -4.22 3.91 -15.11
N PRO A 64 -2.96 4.33 -15.28
CA PRO A 64 -2.45 4.71 -16.58
C PRO A 64 -2.29 3.47 -17.47
N LYS A 65 -2.80 3.53 -18.70
CA LYS A 65 -2.72 2.46 -19.68
C LYS A 65 -2.80 3.00 -21.11
N ASP A 66 -1.85 2.61 -21.96
CA ASP A 66 -1.87 2.90 -23.40
C ASP A 66 -2.13 4.39 -23.74
N GLY A 67 -1.64 5.30 -22.87
CA GLY A 67 -1.81 6.75 -23.02
C GLY A 67 -3.07 7.34 -22.38
N VAL A 68 -3.96 6.52 -21.83
CA VAL A 68 -5.20 6.96 -21.16
C VAL A 68 -5.25 6.53 -19.69
N TYR A 69 -6.08 7.19 -18.90
CA TYR A 69 -6.40 6.81 -17.54
C TYR A 69 -7.66 5.95 -17.49
N LEU A 70 -7.56 4.81 -16.82
CA LEU A 70 -8.69 3.93 -16.58
C LEU A 70 -9.27 4.15 -15.19
N VAL A 71 -10.59 4.27 -15.11
CA VAL A 71 -11.34 4.31 -13.86
C VAL A 71 -11.75 2.89 -13.49
N PRO A 72 -11.23 2.30 -12.40
CA PRO A 72 -11.60 0.94 -12.02
C PRO A 72 -12.99 0.88 -11.38
N LEU A 73 -13.90 0.11 -11.97
CA LEU A 73 -15.25 -0.10 -11.46
C LEU A 73 -15.28 -1.28 -10.50
N LYS A 74 -14.96 -1.01 -9.23
CA LYS A 74 -14.99 -2.00 -8.14
C LYS A 74 -16.39 -2.59 -7.96
N ILE A 75 -16.45 -3.79 -7.38
CA ILE A 75 -17.72 -4.46 -7.04
C ILE A 75 -18.63 -3.55 -6.21
N ALA A 76 -18.07 -2.77 -5.29
CA ALA A 76 -18.80 -1.83 -4.44
C ALA A 76 -19.47 -0.69 -5.22
N LEU A 77 -18.93 -0.31 -6.38
CA LEU A 77 -19.54 0.68 -7.26
C LEU A 77 -20.55 0.03 -8.22
N ARG A 78 -20.21 -1.12 -8.79
CA ARG A 78 -21.03 -1.77 -9.82
C ARG A 78 -22.30 -2.43 -9.30
N ARG A 79 -22.23 -3.15 -8.17
CA ARG A 79 -23.38 -3.95 -7.69
C ARG A 79 -24.58 -3.11 -7.30
N PRO A 80 -24.44 -2.00 -6.53
CA PRO A 80 -25.58 -1.19 -6.16
C PRO A 80 -26.25 -0.51 -7.36
N GLU A 81 -25.45 -0.11 -8.36
CA GLU A 81 -25.92 0.59 -9.56
C GLU A 81 -26.28 -0.36 -10.71
N GLY A 82 -26.15 -1.68 -10.53
CA GLY A 82 -26.52 -2.69 -11.53
C GLY A 82 -25.64 -2.72 -12.79
N ILE A 83 -24.38 -2.28 -12.69
CA ILE A 83 -23.48 -2.06 -13.84
C ILE A 83 -22.77 -3.34 -14.27
N ASP A 84 -22.84 -3.66 -15.57
CA ASP A 84 -22.15 -4.77 -16.21
C ASP A 84 -21.34 -4.32 -17.46
N ASP A 85 -20.76 -5.29 -18.16
CA ASP A 85 -19.95 -5.09 -19.37
C ASP A 85 -20.78 -4.55 -20.53
N GLY A 86 -20.26 -3.54 -21.23
CA GLY A 86 -20.94 -2.85 -22.34
C GLY A 86 -21.93 -1.78 -21.94
N ASP A 87 -22.19 -1.57 -20.64
CA ASP A 87 -23.09 -0.50 -20.19
C ASP A 87 -22.48 0.89 -20.44
N LEU A 88 -23.33 1.84 -20.84
CA LEU A 88 -22.95 3.25 -20.90
C LEU A 88 -23.24 3.90 -19.56
N VAL A 89 -22.21 4.31 -18.83
CA VAL A 89 -22.35 4.89 -17.48
C VAL A 89 -21.93 6.35 -17.47
N ARG A 90 -22.66 7.14 -16.68
CA ARG A 90 -22.31 8.52 -16.37
C ARG A 90 -21.43 8.56 -15.13
N VAL A 91 -20.18 8.98 -15.31
CA VAL A 91 -19.15 9.02 -14.29
C VAL A 91 -18.92 10.45 -13.85
N GLN A 92 -19.00 10.67 -12.55
CA GLN A 92 -18.49 11.87 -11.90
C GLN A 92 -17.15 11.53 -11.27
N LEU A 93 -16.10 12.17 -11.78
CA LEU A 93 -14.72 11.95 -11.39
C LEU A 93 -14.22 13.20 -10.70
N GLN A 94 -13.73 13.04 -9.48
CA GLN A 94 -13.03 14.09 -8.75
C GLN A 94 -11.60 13.66 -8.49
N VAL A 95 -10.66 14.54 -8.84
CA VAL A 95 -9.25 14.40 -8.50
C VAL A 95 -8.81 15.63 -7.72
N SER A 96 -8.20 15.41 -6.57
CA SER A 96 -7.61 16.45 -5.74
C SER A 96 -6.10 16.38 -5.79
N ARG A 97 -5.44 17.54 -5.66
CA ARG A 97 -3.99 17.59 -5.45
C ARG A 97 -3.58 16.63 -4.34
N HIS A 98 -2.47 15.93 -4.55
CA HIS A 98 -1.79 15.30 -3.45
C HIS A 98 -1.12 16.40 -2.62
N ASN A 99 -1.72 16.80 -1.51
CA ASN A 99 -0.98 17.54 -0.48
C ASN A 99 0.01 16.54 0.13
N SER A 100 1.27 16.59 -0.27
CA SER A 100 2.35 16.05 0.55
C SER A 100 2.43 16.92 1.81
N GLY A 101 1.60 16.58 2.80
CA GLY A 101 1.57 17.20 4.13
C GLY A 101 0.63 18.39 4.28
N GLU A 102 -0.62 18.12 4.68
CA GLU A 102 -1.30 18.88 5.74
C GLU A 102 -2.31 17.94 6.41
N PRO A 103 -2.36 17.85 7.75
CA PRO A 103 -3.17 16.86 8.45
C PRO A 103 -4.64 17.28 8.40
N SER A 104 -5.51 16.37 7.96
CA SER A 104 -6.91 16.42 8.39
C SER A 104 -6.94 16.21 9.90
N GLU A 105 -7.32 17.25 10.65
CA GLU A 105 -7.60 17.18 12.08
C GLU A 105 -8.71 16.15 12.35
N GLY A 106 -8.28 14.94 12.67
CA GLY A 106 -9.13 13.82 13.05
C GLY A 106 -8.24 12.66 13.47
N ALA A 107 -7.77 12.67 14.72
CA ALA A 107 -7.06 11.59 15.44
C ALA A 107 -6.41 10.55 14.52
N GLY A 108 -5.27 10.91 13.92
CA GLY A 108 -4.70 10.23 12.75
C GLY A 108 -4.24 8.82 13.05
N MET A 109 -4.85 7.84 12.37
CA MET A 109 -4.37 6.47 12.38
C MET A 109 -2.97 6.41 11.76
N SER A 110 -1.96 5.85 12.44
CA SER A 110 -0.61 5.67 11.88
C SER A 110 -0.41 4.24 11.39
N THR A 111 0.02 4.10 10.15
CA THR A 111 0.34 2.81 9.52
C THR A 111 1.85 2.61 9.48
N PHE A 112 2.33 1.49 10.00
CA PHE A 112 3.75 1.16 10.04
C PHE A 112 4.07 -0.05 9.17
N VAL A 113 5.11 0.05 8.34
CA VAL A 113 5.77 -1.13 7.80
C VAL A 113 6.72 -1.67 8.85
N ILE A 114 6.67 -2.97 9.11
CA ILE A 114 7.60 -3.64 10.03
C ILE A 114 8.37 -4.74 9.32
N ASP A 115 9.63 -4.94 9.73
CA ASP A 115 10.43 -6.08 9.29
C ASP A 115 10.26 -7.32 10.19
N ALA A 116 10.86 -8.44 9.78
CA ALA A 116 10.72 -9.70 10.50
C ALA A 116 11.29 -9.64 11.94
N PRO A 117 12.48 -9.06 12.21
CA PRO A 117 12.95 -8.83 13.57
C PRO A 117 11.98 -8.04 14.46
N VAL A 118 11.37 -6.97 13.96
CA VAL A 118 10.36 -6.18 14.71
C VAL A 118 9.12 -7.04 15.00
N ALA A 119 8.63 -7.80 14.02
CA ALA A 119 7.47 -8.68 14.23
C ALA A 119 7.73 -9.74 15.31
N VAL A 120 8.91 -10.37 15.28
CA VAL A 120 9.35 -11.33 16.30
C VAL A 120 9.42 -10.67 17.68
N LYS A 121 9.99 -9.46 17.77
CA LYS A 121 10.10 -8.74 19.03
C LYS A 121 8.73 -8.39 19.62
N LEU A 122 7.82 -7.84 18.81
CA LEU A 122 6.46 -7.51 19.23
C LEU A 122 5.70 -8.75 19.74
N ALA A 123 5.82 -9.88 19.04
CA ALA A 123 5.19 -11.13 19.45
C ALA A 123 5.82 -11.72 20.73
N THR A 124 7.14 -11.65 20.86
CA THR A 124 7.86 -12.10 22.06
C THR A 124 7.43 -11.30 23.30
N ASP A 125 7.25 -9.99 23.13
CA ASP A 125 6.85 -9.08 24.20
C ASP A 125 5.33 -9.10 24.47
N ASN A 126 4.56 -9.89 23.71
CA ASN A 126 3.09 -9.89 23.73
C ASN A 126 2.51 -8.47 23.59
N ALA A 127 3.11 -7.67 22.71
CA ALA A 127 2.77 -6.27 22.55
C ALA A 127 1.33 -6.10 22.04
N VAL A 128 0.61 -5.13 22.61
CA VAL A 128 -0.73 -4.74 22.17
C VAL A 128 -0.60 -3.49 21.31
N ILE A 129 -1.01 -3.60 20.05
CA ILE A 129 -0.96 -2.47 19.12
C ILE A 129 -2.15 -1.54 19.43
N PRO A 130 -1.91 -0.23 19.70
CA PRO A 130 -2.97 0.74 19.89
C PRO A 130 -3.97 0.74 18.72
N PRO A 131 -5.27 0.97 18.96
CA PRO A 131 -6.26 0.95 17.90
C PRO A 131 -6.06 2.06 16.86
N GLN A 132 -5.30 3.10 17.19
CA GLN A 132 -4.87 4.16 16.26
C GLN A 132 -3.77 3.68 15.31
N HIS A 133 -3.11 2.55 15.60
CA HIS A 133 -1.98 2.07 14.82
C HIS A 133 -2.35 0.83 14.02
N SER A 134 -1.77 0.72 12.83
CA SER A 134 -1.90 -0.47 12.00
C SER A 134 -0.55 -0.94 11.48
N LEU A 135 -0.41 -2.24 11.28
CA LEU A 135 0.82 -2.88 10.82
C LEU A 135 0.63 -3.43 9.41
N THR A 136 1.61 -3.19 8.55
CA THR A 136 1.68 -3.75 7.20
C THR A 136 3.08 -4.30 6.93
N ALA A 137 3.21 -5.24 6.02
CA ALA A 137 4.48 -5.82 5.63
C ALA A 137 4.43 -6.47 4.24
N PRO A 138 5.58 -6.63 3.56
CA PRO A 138 5.66 -7.44 2.37
C PRO A 138 5.31 -8.92 2.66
N THR A 139 4.81 -9.66 1.67
CA THR A 139 4.43 -11.08 1.84
C THR A 139 5.60 -11.97 2.27
N LEU A 140 6.83 -11.60 1.90
CA LEU A 140 8.06 -12.29 2.29
C LEU A 140 8.34 -12.29 3.81
N LEU A 141 7.73 -11.37 4.57
CA LEU A 141 7.94 -11.28 6.03
C LEU A 141 7.61 -12.61 6.72
N ARG A 142 6.61 -13.35 6.22
CA ARG A 142 6.21 -14.65 6.80
C ARG A 142 7.34 -15.68 6.77
N SER A 143 8.01 -15.79 5.63
CA SER A 143 9.12 -16.73 5.46
C SER A 143 10.35 -16.29 6.25
N GLN A 144 10.61 -14.97 6.30
CA GLN A 144 11.71 -14.43 7.09
C GLN A 144 11.52 -14.65 8.59
N VAL A 145 10.32 -14.40 9.11
CA VAL A 145 9.94 -14.71 10.49
C VAL A 145 10.16 -16.19 10.81
N LEU A 146 9.69 -17.09 9.94
CA LEU A 146 9.85 -18.52 10.13
C LEU A 146 11.33 -18.92 10.21
N SER A 147 12.16 -18.37 9.31
CA SER A 147 13.61 -18.63 9.31
C SER A 147 14.26 -18.13 10.59
N LEU A 148 13.99 -16.88 11.00
CA LEU A 148 14.56 -16.28 12.20
C LEU A 148 14.21 -17.10 13.45
N VAL A 149 12.94 -17.44 13.63
CA VAL A 149 12.50 -18.23 14.80
C VAL A 149 13.11 -19.63 14.79
N TYR A 150 13.13 -20.29 13.63
CA TYR A 150 13.74 -21.63 13.51
C TYR A 150 15.25 -21.59 13.78
N GLU A 151 15.95 -20.57 13.30
CA GLU A 151 17.38 -20.39 13.55
C GLU A 151 17.67 -20.18 15.03
N SER A 152 16.89 -19.37 15.75
CA SER A 152 17.03 -19.20 17.20
C SER A 152 16.78 -20.50 17.96
N VAL A 153 15.80 -21.33 17.55
CA VAL A 153 15.59 -22.67 18.12
C VAL A 153 16.80 -23.57 17.84
N ARG A 154 17.30 -23.58 16.60
CA ARG A 154 18.45 -24.39 16.18
C ARG A 154 19.73 -24.01 16.91
N ARG A 155 19.92 -22.73 17.23
CA ARG A 155 21.06 -22.20 18.00
C ARG A 155 20.90 -22.42 19.51
N GLY A 156 19.74 -22.88 19.98
CA GLY A 156 19.45 -23.08 21.40
C GLY A 156 19.22 -21.79 22.18
N GLU A 157 18.92 -20.69 21.49
CA GLU A 157 18.58 -19.39 22.12
C GLU A 157 17.19 -19.44 22.76
N ILE A 158 16.28 -20.20 22.14
CA ILE A 158 14.92 -20.50 22.63
C ILE A 158 14.60 -21.97 22.41
N ASP A 159 13.66 -22.52 23.17
CA ASP A 159 13.15 -23.87 22.93
C ASP A 159 12.08 -23.90 21.83
N GLU A 160 11.73 -25.10 21.35
CA GLU A 160 10.73 -25.28 20.29
C GLU A 160 9.35 -24.74 20.69
N ARG A 161 8.98 -24.83 21.98
CA ARG A 161 7.70 -24.36 22.48
C ARG A 161 7.62 -22.83 22.41
N ALA A 162 8.65 -22.14 22.86
CA ALA A 162 8.78 -20.69 22.76
C ALA A 162 8.78 -20.23 21.30
N GLY A 163 9.47 -20.95 20.41
CA GLY A 163 9.43 -20.67 18.97
C GLY A 163 8.00 -20.75 18.41
N ARG A 164 7.25 -21.80 18.73
CA ARG A 164 5.83 -21.92 18.32
C ARG A 164 4.96 -20.81 18.90
N GLN A 165 5.16 -20.43 20.15
CA GLN A 165 4.43 -19.34 20.79
C GLN A 165 4.67 -17.99 20.09
N ILE A 166 5.90 -17.69 19.68
CA ILE A 166 6.21 -16.48 18.90
C ILE A 166 5.46 -16.49 17.56
N LEU A 167 5.51 -17.60 16.82
CA LEU A 167 4.82 -17.72 15.53
C LEU A 167 3.30 -17.55 15.66
N ASP A 168 2.71 -18.08 16.73
CA ASP A 168 1.29 -17.88 17.02
C ASP A 168 0.99 -16.43 17.43
N GLY A 169 1.86 -15.79 18.23
CA GLY A 169 1.75 -14.39 18.62
C GLY A 169 1.75 -13.42 17.42
N ILE A 170 2.53 -13.72 16.38
CA ILE A 170 2.56 -12.91 15.15
C ILE A 170 1.20 -12.89 14.43
N ARG A 171 0.42 -13.99 14.51
CA ARG A 171 -0.95 -14.01 13.95
C ARG A 171 -1.87 -13.03 14.68
N GLY A 172 -1.61 -12.78 15.97
CA GLY A 172 -2.33 -11.82 16.80
C GLY A 172 -2.07 -10.35 16.45
N LEU A 173 -0.95 -10.05 15.79
CA LEU A 173 -0.56 -8.68 15.41
C LEU A 173 -1.38 -8.09 14.26
N ARG A 174 -2.23 -8.90 13.60
CA ARG A 174 -3.12 -8.47 12.49
C ARG A 174 -2.40 -7.70 11.37
N ILE A 175 -1.19 -8.14 11.03
CA ILE A 175 -0.36 -7.53 9.98
C ILE A 175 -1.07 -7.69 8.63
N ARG A 176 -1.23 -6.59 7.90
CA ARG A 176 -1.66 -6.60 6.50
C ARG A 176 -0.49 -6.97 5.61
N PHE A 177 -0.65 -7.97 4.74
CA PHE A 177 0.40 -8.42 3.84
C PHE A 177 0.16 -7.94 2.41
N LEU A 178 1.19 -7.41 1.76
CA LEU A 178 1.15 -6.86 0.41
C LEU A 178 2.34 -7.37 -0.40
N GLY A 179 2.15 -7.64 -1.68
CA GLY A 179 3.15 -8.35 -2.48
C GLY A 179 2.65 -8.56 -3.90
N ASP A 180 2.25 -7.46 -4.54
CA ASP A 180 1.89 -7.48 -5.95
C ASP A 180 3.12 -7.21 -6.83
N ARG A 181 2.96 -7.44 -8.14
CA ARG A 181 4.02 -7.22 -9.12
C ARG A 181 4.52 -5.77 -9.15
N SER A 182 3.67 -4.81 -8.79
CA SER A 182 4.08 -3.40 -8.73
C SER A 182 5.12 -3.24 -7.61
N LEU A 183 4.88 -3.77 -6.42
CA LEU A 183 5.84 -3.73 -5.32
C LEU A 183 7.21 -4.32 -5.74
N GLU A 184 7.21 -5.48 -6.39
CA GLU A 184 8.43 -6.15 -6.88
C GLU A 184 9.19 -5.31 -7.92
N ASP A 185 8.49 -4.79 -8.94
CA ASP A 185 9.10 -3.96 -9.99
C ASP A 185 9.70 -2.66 -9.44
N ASN A 186 9.05 -2.10 -8.42
CA ASN A 186 9.49 -0.89 -7.73
C ASN A 186 10.73 -1.17 -6.87
N ALA A 187 10.71 -2.28 -6.12
CA ALA A 187 11.81 -2.72 -5.29
C ALA A 187 13.06 -2.96 -6.14
N TRP A 188 12.90 -3.59 -7.32
CA TRP A 188 14.00 -3.75 -8.29
C TRP A 188 14.61 -2.41 -8.70
N ARG A 189 13.78 -1.43 -9.12
CA ARG A 189 14.27 -0.11 -9.54
C ARG A 189 14.99 0.62 -8.41
N LEU A 190 14.44 0.59 -7.21
CA LEU A 190 15.06 1.24 -6.05
C LEU A 190 16.36 0.54 -5.65
N ALA A 191 16.42 -0.80 -5.70
CA ALA A 191 17.63 -1.57 -5.43
C ALA A 191 18.76 -1.21 -6.41
N CYS A 192 18.46 -1.10 -7.71
CA CYS A 192 19.43 -0.64 -8.71
C CYS A 192 19.94 0.78 -8.43
N LYS A 193 19.04 1.70 -8.03
CA LYS A 193 19.40 3.09 -7.70
C LYS A 193 20.29 3.18 -6.46
N LEU A 194 20.00 2.37 -5.46
CA LEU A 194 20.75 2.30 -4.20
C LEU A 194 22.06 1.51 -4.32
N ASN A 195 22.19 0.68 -5.36
CA ASN A 195 23.17 -0.40 -5.42
C ASN A 195 23.13 -1.28 -4.15
N TRP A 196 21.91 -1.56 -3.67
CA TRP A 196 21.69 -2.32 -2.43
C TRP A 196 21.80 -3.82 -2.69
N PRO A 197 22.51 -4.59 -1.83
CA PRO A 197 22.82 -5.99 -2.11
C PRO A 197 21.62 -6.94 -1.96
N ASP A 198 20.62 -6.58 -1.16
CA ASP A 198 19.46 -7.45 -0.87
C ASP A 198 18.13 -6.79 -1.27
N VAL A 199 17.62 -7.18 -2.44
CA VAL A 199 16.36 -6.62 -2.97
C VAL A 199 15.16 -6.87 -2.04
N HIS A 200 15.16 -7.95 -1.25
CA HIS A 200 14.07 -8.24 -0.31
C HIS A 200 13.96 -7.17 0.77
N GLN A 201 15.08 -6.57 1.19
CA GLN A 201 15.06 -5.49 2.17
C GLN A 201 14.50 -4.20 1.57
N VAL A 202 14.68 -4.00 0.27
CA VAL A 202 14.19 -2.82 -0.46
C VAL A 202 12.66 -2.83 -0.56
N GLU A 203 12.01 -4.01 -0.58
CA GLU A 203 10.55 -4.11 -0.54
C GLU A 203 9.94 -3.42 0.69
N TYR A 204 10.61 -3.44 1.84
CA TYR A 204 10.13 -2.72 3.03
C TYR A 204 10.14 -1.21 2.84
N ILE A 205 11.20 -0.67 2.22
CA ILE A 205 11.29 0.76 1.91
C ILE A 205 10.21 1.14 0.92
N VAL A 206 10.08 0.40 -0.18
CA VAL A 206 9.08 0.68 -1.22
C VAL A 206 7.67 0.55 -0.66
N LEU A 207 7.37 -0.49 0.11
CA LEU A 207 6.04 -0.64 0.70
C LEU A 207 5.72 0.53 1.62
N THR A 208 6.72 1.04 2.34
CA THR A 208 6.56 2.23 3.18
C THR A 208 6.21 3.45 2.33
N GLN A 209 6.94 3.68 1.23
CA GLN A 209 6.64 4.77 0.29
C GLN A 209 5.20 4.69 -0.26
N LEU A 210 4.69 3.48 -0.46
CA LEU A 210 3.41 3.26 -1.12
C LEU A 210 2.21 3.33 -0.15
N GLN A 211 2.32 2.75 1.05
CA GLN A 211 1.15 2.45 1.88
C GLN A 211 1.37 2.62 3.40
N ALA A 212 2.44 3.29 3.86
CA ALA A 212 2.64 3.50 5.29
C ALA A 212 3.29 4.84 5.64
N ASP A 213 3.12 5.27 6.89
CA ASP A 213 3.64 6.53 7.40
C ASP A 213 5.10 6.43 7.85
N ALA A 214 5.54 5.24 8.27
CA ALA A 214 6.92 5.00 8.67
C ALA A 214 7.34 3.53 8.54
N LEU A 215 8.64 3.33 8.33
CA LEU A 215 9.32 2.04 8.45
C LEU A 215 9.85 1.88 9.87
N VAL A 216 9.58 0.72 10.48
CA VAL A 216 10.20 0.28 11.74
C VAL A 216 10.98 -0.98 11.48
N THR A 217 12.27 -0.93 11.74
CA THR A 217 13.22 -2.03 11.52
C THR A 217 14.24 -2.07 12.65
N LEU A 218 14.69 -3.27 13.01
CA LEU A 218 15.83 -3.45 13.94
C LEU A 218 17.16 -3.64 13.19
N ASN A 219 17.16 -3.50 11.87
CA ASN A 219 18.37 -3.52 11.05
C ASN A 219 18.86 -2.08 10.84
N ASP A 220 19.96 -1.71 11.49
CA ASP A 220 20.53 -0.35 11.44
C ASP A 220 21.00 0.06 10.05
N GLU A 221 21.54 -0.88 9.26
CA GLU A 221 21.97 -0.61 7.88
C GLU A 221 20.75 -0.30 7.00
N LEU A 222 19.68 -1.09 7.13
CA LEU A 222 18.42 -0.85 6.43
C LEU A 222 17.79 0.48 6.87
N ALA A 223 17.76 0.76 8.17
CA ALA A 223 17.24 2.02 8.70
C ALA A 223 18.01 3.22 8.13
N ALA A 224 19.34 3.15 8.09
CA ALA A 224 20.18 4.20 7.54
C ALA A 224 19.92 4.43 6.06
N ALA A 225 19.83 3.36 5.26
CA ALA A 225 19.51 3.44 3.84
C ALA A 225 18.10 3.99 3.59
N ALA A 226 17.12 3.59 4.41
CA ALA A 226 15.72 3.97 4.26
C ALA A 226 15.45 5.46 4.54
N ARG A 227 16.19 6.10 5.46
CA ARG A 227 15.97 7.52 5.85
C ARG A 227 16.03 8.52 4.70
N ALA A 228 16.72 8.18 3.61
CA ALA A 228 16.77 9.02 2.41
C ALA A 228 15.47 8.97 1.58
N PHE A 229 14.57 8.03 1.87
CA PHE A 229 13.38 7.72 1.05
C PHE A 229 12.08 7.72 1.84
N VAL A 230 12.11 7.39 3.14
CA VAL A 230 10.94 7.26 4.00
C VAL A 230 11.24 7.70 5.43
N LYS A 231 10.19 8.05 6.18
CA LYS A 231 10.29 8.24 7.62
C LYS A 231 10.63 6.89 8.27
N THR A 232 11.63 6.89 9.15
CA THR A 232 11.91 5.75 10.04
C THR A 232 11.38 6.05 11.43
N ALA A 233 10.73 5.09 12.05
CA ALA A 233 10.25 5.17 13.43
C ALA A 233 10.88 4.05 14.28
N SER A 234 10.81 4.21 15.59
CA SER A 234 11.24 3.23 16.56
C SER A 234 10.12 2.26 16.91
N LEU A 235 10.47 1.13 17.55
CA LEU A 235 9.47 0.20 18.08
C LEU A 235 8.57 0.84 19.14
N ALA A 236 9.09 1.83 19.90
CA ALA A 236 8.30 2.56 20.87
C ALA A 236 7.18 3.36 20.20
N ASP A 237 7.42 3.93 19.02
CA ASP A 237 6.42 4.72 18.29
C ASP A 237 5.21 3.88 17.85
N ILE A 238 5.39 2.57 17.64
CA ILE A 238 4.27 1.64 17.37
C ILE A 238 3.35 1.52 18.60
N LEU A 239 3.90 1.66 19.81
CA LEU A 239 3.20 1.39 21.07
C LEU A 239 2.68 2.65 21.77
N LEU A 240 3.10 3.83 21.31
CA LEU A 240 2.59 5.11 21.82
C LEU A 240 1.13 5.33 21.36
N THR A 241 0.33 5.97 22.20
CA THR A 241 -1.07 6.37 21.93
C THR A 241 -1.16 7.85 21.60
#